data_AF-A0A962UZ54-F1
#
_entry.id   AF-A0A962UZ54-F1
#
_cell.length_a   1.000
_cell.length_b   1.000
_cell.length_c   1.000
_cell.angle_alpha   90.00
_cell.angle_beta   90.00
_cell.angle_gamma   90.00
#
_symmetry.space_group_name_H-M   'P 1'
#
loop_
_entity.id
_entity.type
_entity.pdbx_description
1 polymer ?
#
loop_
_entity_poly.entity_id
_entity_poly.type
_entity_poly.pdbx_seq_one_letter_code
_entity_poly.pdbx_strand_id
1 'polypeptide(L)'
;RWQRGAPSGLLDGVPCSIKDIILTRGWPTLRGSKTVDQSQSWEEDAPVTARLREQGAIFLGKTTTPEFGWKGVTDSPLTGITRNPWNLATTPGGSSGGAAVAAALGMGALHIG
;
A
#
# COMPACT_ATOMS: atom_id res chain seq x y z
N ARG A 1 10.24 21.85 3.86
CA ARG A 1 11.58 21.33 3.49
C ARG A 1 12.03 21.91 2.16
N TRP A 2 11.26 21.67 1.10
CA TRP A 2 11.48 22.24 -0.24
C TRP A 2 11.69 23.76 -0.30
N GLN A 3 10.82 24.57 0.31
CA GLN A 3 10.99 26.04 0.34
C GLN A 3 12.31 26.52 0.99
N ARG A 4 12.96 25.68 1.79
CA ARG A 4 14.25 25.98 2.45
C ARG A 4 15.44 25.29 1.78
N GLY A 5 15.26 24.62 0.63
CA GLY A 5 16.32 23.90 -0.07
C GLY A 5 16.90 22.70 0.69
N ALA A 6 16.15 22.14 1.65
CA ALA A 6 16.61 21.04 2.51
C ALA A 6 15.65 19.84 2.42
N PRO A 7 15.65 19.08 1.31
CA PRO A 7 14.83 17.88 1.17
C PRO A 7 15.28 16.77 2.12
N SER A 8 14.35 15.94 2.59
CA SER A 8 14.62 14.79 3.47
C SER A 8 15.35 13.64 2.77
N GLY A 9 15.28 13.54 1.44
CA GLY A 9 15.89 12.47 0.67
C GLY A 9 15.42 12.48 -0.79
N LEU A 10 15.79 11.43 -1.54
CA LEU A 10 15.47 11.30 -2.97
C LEU A 10 13.96 11.18 -3.25
N LEU A 11 13.18 10.85 -2.24
CA LEU A 11 11.73 10.63 -2.34
C LEU A 11 10.93 11.68 -1.57
N ASP A 12 11.53 12.82 -1.17
CA ASP A 12 10.86 13.80 -0.31
C ASP A 12 9.64 14.41 -1.01
N GLY A 13 8.44 14.06 -0.54
CA GLY A 13 7.18 14.50 -1.14
C GLY A 13 6.61 13.55 -2.22
N VAL A 14 7.30 12.46 -2.56
CA VAL A 14 6.84 11.50 -3.57
C VAL A 14 5.66 10.67 -3.02
N PRO A 15 4.47 10.70 -3.66
CA PRO A 15 3.31 9.93 -3.22
C PRO A 15 3.50 8.43 -3.46
N CYS A 16 3.34 7.66 -2.39
CA CYS A 16 3.56 6.22 -2.37
C CYS A 16 2.37 5.50 -1.74
N SER A 17 2.08 4.28 -2.21
CA SER A 17 1.12 3.38 -1.54
C SER A 17 1.82 2.14 -1.01
N ILE A 18 1.35 1.61 0.11
CA ILE A 18 1.94 0.42 0.76
C ILE A 18 0.90 -0.70 0.78
N LYS A 19 1.22 -1.91 0.28
CA LYS A 19 0.29 -3.04 0.37
C LYS A 19 -0.05 -3.38 1.81
N ASP A 20 -1.31 -3.73 2.06
CA ASP A 20 -1.82 -3.96 3.41
C ASP A 20 -1.26 -5.20 4.15
N ILE A 21 -0.30 -5.91 3.55
CA ILE A 21 0.47 -6.97 4.23
C ILE A 21 1.82 -6.48 4.79
N ILE A 22 2.26 -5.29 4.38
CA ILE A 22 3.55 -4.71 4.78
C ILE A 22 3.34 -3.85 6.03
N LEU A 23 4.17 -4.08 7.06
CA LEU A 23 4.10 -3.32 8.31
C LEU A 23 4.41 -1.83 8.06
N THR A 24 3.59 -0.97 8.67
CA THR A 24 3.71 0.48 8.58
C THR A 24 3.43 1.06 9.96
N ARG A 25 4.43 1.67 10.57
CA ARG A 25 4.33 2.25 11.91
C ARG A 25 3.18 3.27 11.95
N GLY A 26 2.34 3.13 12.98
CA GLY A 26 1.16 3.94 13.26
C GLY A 26 -0.05 3.63 12.39
N TRP A 27 0.03 2.65 11.48
CA TRP A 27 -1.03 2.33 10.53
C TRP A 27 -1.40 0.85 10.65
N PRO A 28 -2.70 0.51 10.71
CA PRO A 28 -3.11 -0.88 10.70
C PRO A 28 -2.60 -1.64 9.46
N THR A 29 -2.05 -2.84 9.69
CA THR A 29 -1.69 -3.81 8.64
C THR A 29 -2.56 -5.04 8.81
N LEU A 30 -3.75 -4.96 8.20
CA LEU A 30 -4.83 -5.91 8.41
C LEU A 30 -4.75 -7.11 7.46
N ARG A 31 -3.82 -7.08 6.51
CA ARG A 31 -3.54 -8.16 5.56
C ARG A 31 -4.79 -8.54 4.77
N GLY A 32 -5.66 -7.56 4.50
CA GLY A 32 -6.94 -7.80 3.84
C GLY A 32 -7.91 -8.72 4.60
N SER A 33 -7.69 -8.96 5.90
CA SER A 33 -8.48 -9.85 6.76
C SER A 33 -9.26 -9.08 7.82
N LYS A 34 -10.37 -9.67 8.29
CA LYS A 34 -11.12 -9.20 9.47
C LYS A 34 -10.64 -9.84 10.78
N THR A 35 -9.72 -10.80 10.73
CA THR A 35 -9.26 -11.54 11.92
C THR A 35 -8.09 -10.87 12.63
N VAL A 36 -7.49 -9.85 12.01
CA VAL A 36 -6.42 -9.05 12.61
C VAL A 36 -7.06 -7.94 13.44
N ASP A 37 -6.73 -7.89 14.73
CA ASP A 37 -7.16 -6.79 15.60
C ASP A 37 -6.59 -5.46 15.09
N GLN A 38 -7.46 -4.55 14.66
CA GLN A 38 -7.07 -3.24 14.17
C GLN A 38 -6.54 -2.33 15.28
N SER A 39 -6.97 -2.56 16.52
CA SER A 39 -6.66 -1.72 17.68
C SER A 39 -5.32 -2.05 18.35
N GLN A 40 -4.65 -3.13 17.94
CA GLN A 40 -3.32 -3.47 18.43
C GLN A 40 -2.30 -2.37 18.11
N SER A 41 -1.18 -2.34 18.85
CA SER A 41 -0.10 -1.41 18.59
C SER A 41 0.60 -1.70 17.25
N TRP A 42 0.90 -0.65 16.50
CA TRP A 42 1.58 -0.71 15.19
C TRP A 42 2.91 0.04 15.27
N GLU A 43 3.87 -0.49 16.02
CA GLU A 43 5.11 0.25 16.36
C GLU A 43 6.24 0.10 15.33
N GLU A 44 6.05 -0.78 14.35
CA GLU A 44 7.11 -1.18 13.43
C GLU A 44 6.77 -0.84 11.97
N ASP A 45 7.76 -0.29 11.28
CA ASP A 45 7.80 -0.27 9.82
C ASP A 45 8.52 -1.55 9.36
N ALA A 46 8.04 -2.17 8.29
CA ALA A 46 8.85 -3.14 7.55
C ALA A 46 10.07 -2.42 6.91
N PRO A 47 11.16 -3.12 6.58
CA PRO A 47 12.37 -2.49 6.02
C PRO A 47 12.10 -1.55 4.84
N VAL A 48 11.25 -1.96 3.88
CA VAL A 48 10.89 -1.10 2.73
C VAL A 48 10.15 0.17 3.14
N THR A 49 9.20 0.06 4.08
CA THR A 49 8.44 1.19 4.60
C THR A 49 9.36 2.16 5.36
N ALA A 50 10.28 1.64 6.17
CA ALA A 50 11.25 2.44 6.89
C ALA A 50 12.13 3.25 5.92
N ARG A 51 12.66 2.62 4.86
CA ARG A 51 13.49 3.31 3.86
C ARG A 51 12.73 4.39 3.09
N LEU A 52 11.48 4.13 2.71
CA LEU A 52 10.65 5.15 2.08
C LEU A 52 10.42 6.34 3.02
N ARG A 53 10.11 6.07 4.28
CA ARG A 53 9.90 7.11 5.31
C ARG A 53 11.16 7.93 5.56
N GLU A 54 12.32 7.27 5.71
CA GLU A 54 13.63 7.91 5.84
C GLU A 54 13.92 8.88 4.68
N GLN A 55 13.49 8.53 3.47
CA GLN A 55 13.67 9.36 2.27
C GLN A 55 12.57 10.42 2.08
N GLY A 56 11.63 10.56 3.01
CA GLY A 56 10.60 11.59 2.98
C GLY A 56 9.40 11.28 2.07
N ALA A 57 9.21 10.01 1.67
CA ALA A 57 8.05 9.59 0.90
C ALA A 57 6.74 9.87 1.64
N ILE A 58 5.67 10.14 0.88
CA ILE A 58 4.34 10.42 1.42
C ILE A 58 3.46 9.19 1.23
N PHE A 59 3.08 8.53 2.32
CA PHE A 59 2.17 7.38 2.27
C PHE A 59 0.73 7.86 2.11
N LEU A 60 0.11 7.50 0.99
CA LEU A 60 -1.27 7.85 0.68
C LEU A 60 -2.28 6.90 1.34
N GLY A 61 -1.92 5.62 1.47
CA GLY A 61 -2.90 4.59 1.77
C GLY A 61 -2.30 3.20 1.83
N LYS A 62 -3.06 2.29 2.45
CA LYS A 62 -2.86 0.84 2.32
C LYS A 62 -3.59 0.36 1.07
N THR A 63 -2.96 -0.46 0.24
CA THR A 63 -3.63 -1.01 -0.96
C THR A 63 -4.26 -2.37 -0.68
N THR A 64 -5.43 -2.60 -1.31
CA THR A 64 -6.15 -3.87 -1.23
C THR A 64 -5.28 -5.03 -1.69
N THR A 65 -5.33 -6.10 -0.90
CA THR A 65 -4.71 -7.41 -1.12
C THR A 65 -5.77 -8.47 -0.90
N PRO A 66 -5.73 -9.65 -1.55
CA PRO A 66 -6.46 -10.78 -1.02
C PRO A 66 -6.03 -11.04 0.41
N GLU A 67 -6.94 -11.66 1.16
CA GLU A 67 -6.69 -12.04 2.54
C GLU A 67 -5.33 -12.73 2.67
N PHE A 68 -4.48 -12.28 3.60
CA PHE A 68 -3.12 -12.76 3.84
C PHE A 68 -2.20 -12.88 2.61
N GLY A 69 -2.55 -12.28 1.47
CA GLY A 69 -1.79 -12.39 0.24
C GLY A 69 -1.81 -13.78 -0.42
N TRP A 70 -2.71 -14.68 -0.02
CA TRP A 70 -2.60 -16.12 -0.32
C TRP A 70 -2.97 -16.54 -1.76
N LYS A 71 -3.52 -15.64 -2.58
CA LYS A 71 -4.02 -15.97 -3.93
C LYS A 71 -3.65 -14.95 -5.01
N GLY A 72 -3.70 -15.39 -6.26
CA GLY A 72 -3.39 -14.62 -7.47
C GLY A 72 -4.53 -13.72 -7.98
N VAL A 73 -5.51 -13.40 -7.13
CA VAL A 73 -6.64 -12.51 -7.43
C VAL A 73 -6.86 -11.55 -6.25
N THR A 74 -7.45 -10.39 -6.48
CA THR A 74 -7.54 -9.33 -5.45
C THR A 74 -8.99 -9.06 -5.01
N ASP A 75 -9.58 -10.10 -4.43
CA ASP A 75 -10.81 -10.06 -3.65
C ASP A 75 -10.49 -10.19 -2.15
N SER A 76 -10.91 -9.19 -1.38
CA SER A 76 -10.61 -9.05 0.05
C SER A 76 -11.91 -9.08 0.87
N PRO A 77 -12.00 -9.90 1.93
CA PRO A 77 -13.13 -9.81 2.86
C PRO A 77 -13.18 -8.45 3.59
N LEU A 78 -12.04 -7.79 3.76
CA LEU A 78 -11.93 -6.50 4.45
C LEU A 78 -12.36 -5.31 3.57
N THR A 79 -11.88 -5.25 2.33
CA THR A 79 -12.02 -4.04 1.48
C THR A 79 -12.80 -4.27 0.17
N GLY A 80 -13.28 -5.49 -0.07
CA GLY A 80 -13.98 -5.85 -1.29
C GLY A 80 -13.05 -6.23 -2.45
N ILE A 81 -13.57 -6.17 -3.67
CA ILE A 81 -12.87 -6.64 -4.87
C ILE A 81 -12.25 -5.45 -5.60
N THR A 82 -10.93 -5.49 -5.82
CA THR A 82 -10.28 -4.60 -6.80
C THR A 82 -10.50 -5.17 -8.20
N ARG A 83 -10.94 -4.33 -9.14
CA ARG A 83 -11.18 -4.72 -10.54
C ARG A 83 -10.08 -4.19 -11.46
N ASN A 84 -9.85 -4.89 -12.57
CA ASN A 84 -8.92 -4.42 -13.60
C ASN A 84 -9.48 -3.16 -14.28
N PRO A 85 -8.77 -2.02 -14.29
CA PRO A 85 -9.29 -0.77 -14.85
C PRO A 85 -9.47 -0.80 -16.38
N TRP A 86 -8.80 -1.70 -17.10
CA TRP A 86 -9.00 -1.88 -18.54
C TRP A 86 -10.24 -2.73 -18.88
N ASN A 87 -10.68 -3.59 -17.96
CA ASN A 87 -11.92 -4.34 -18.08
C ASN A 87 -12.45 -4.72 -16.69
N LEU A 88 -13.49 -4.03 -16.23
CA LEU A 88 -14.04 -4.23 -14.88
C LEU A 88 -14.66 -5.62 -14.65
N ALA A 89 -14.87 -6.42 -15.70
CA ALA A 89 -15.32 -7.80 -15.58
C ALA A 89 -14.17 -8.77 -15.23
N THR A 90 -12.90 -8.35 -15.29
CA THR A 90 -11.74 -9.20 -15.02
C THR A 90 -11.00 -8.82 -13.74
N THR A 91 -10.21 -9.78 -13.24
CA THR A 91 -9.30 -9.56 -12.11
C THR A 91 -8.11 -8.70 -12.54
N PRO A 92 -7.59 -7.81 -11.67
CA PRO A 92 -6.30 -7.16 -11.89
C PRO A 92 -5.11 -8.09 -11.61
N GLY A 93 -5.38 -9.36 -11.28
CA GLY A 93 -4.39 -10.30 -10.74
C GLY A 93 -4.24 -10.14 -9.22
N GLY A 94 -3.17 -10.71 -8.68
CA GLY A 94 -2.89 -10.71 -7.25
C GLY A 94 -1.54 -11.35 -6.92
N SER A 95 -1.09 -11.27 -5.68
CA SER A 95 -1.82 -10.68 -4.55
C SER A 95 -1.75 -9.15 -4.47
N SER A 96 -0.92 -8.49 -5.29
CA SER A 96 -0.70 -7.04 -5.21
C SER A 96 -1.62 -6.22 -6.13
N GLY A 97 -2.86 -6.69 -6.38
CA GLY A 97 -3.73 -6.07 -7.38
C GLY A 97 -4.14 -4.64 -7.04
N GLY A 98 -4.33 -4.30 -5.76
CA GLY A 98 -4.61 -2.91 -5.36
C GLY A 98 -3.47 -1.96 -5.73
N ALA A 99 -2.22 -2.38 -5.48
CA ALA A 99 -1.02 -1.64 -5.88
C ALA A 99 -0.90 -1.52 -7.41
N ALA A 100 -1.15 -2.61 -8.15
CA ALA A 100 -1.11 -2.61 -9.60
C ALA A 100 -2.15 -1.66 -10.22
N VAL A 101 -3.37 -1.65 -9.69
CA VAL A 101 -4.45 -0.75 -10.16
C VAL A 101 -4.17 0.70 -9.78
N ALA A 102 -3.64 0.95 -8.59
CA ALA A 102 -3.22 2.30 -8.19
C ALA A 102 -2.14 2.86 -9.13
N ALA A 103 -1.18 2.03 -9.53
CA ALA A 103 -0.16 2.38 -10.52
C ALA A 103 -0.78 2.66 -11.90
N ALA A 104 -1.63 1.75 -12.38
CA ALA A 104 -2.31 1.87 -13.67
C ALA A 104 -3.15 3.15 -13.80
N LEU A 105 -3.75 3.61 -12.70
CA LEU A 105 -4.60 4.79 -12.66
C LEU A 105 -3.85 6.07 -12.24
N GLY A 106 -2.52 6.00 -12.07
CA GLY A 106 -1.71 7.18 -11.72
C GLY A 106 -2.02 7.75 -10.33
N MET A 107 -2.46 6.92 -9.38
CA MET A 107 -2.82 7.35 -8.02
C MET A 107 -1.59 7.71 -7.16
N GLY A 108 -0.39 7.40 -7.63
CA GLY A 108 0.88 7.71 -6.99
C GLY A 108 2.03 7.45 -7.94
N ALA A 109 3.25 7.72 -7.47
CA ALA A 109 4.46 7.47 -8.26
C ALA A 109 5.11 6.12 -7.94
N LEU A 110 4.92 5.62 -6.71
CA LEU A 110 5.47 4.34 -6.26
C LEU A 110 4.41 3.51 -5.53
N HIS A 111 4.42 2.21 -5.78
CA HIS A 111 3.44 1.28 -5.21
C HIS A 111 4.16 0.02 -4.73
N ILE A 112 4.25 -0.15 -3.41
CA ILE A 112 4.84 -1.34 -2.80
C ILE A 112 3.79 -2.44 -2.76
N GLY A 113 4.13 -3.59 -3.33
CA GLY A 113 3.28 -4.78 -3.47
C GLY A 113 3.67 -5.94 -2.56
#